data_AF-A0A3D3UNQ4-F1
#
_entry.id   AF-A0A3D3UNQ4-F1
#
_cell.length_a   1.000
_cell.length_b   1.000
_cell.length_c   1.000
_cell.angle_alpha   90.00
_cell.angle_beta   90.00
_cell.angle_gamma   90.00
#
_symmetry.space_group_name_H-M   'P 1'
#
loop_
_entity.id
_entity.type
_entity.pdbx_description
1 polymer ?
#
loop_
_entity_poly.entity_id
_entity_poly.type
_entity_poly.pdbx_seq_one_letter_code
_entity_poly.pdbx_strand_id
1 'polypeptide(L)'
;DFTPPFTTYRNEKTRIINFKDFNYSCEFPVLLAAIEDNIDHIEKAFLEYNTKLNRDLIEKVFNQVPFLTNTPNEVRDLIANYPESVIYNKDNQ
;
A
#
# COMPACT_ATOMS: atom_id res chain seq x y z
N ASP A 1 -8.58 -20.26 -9.78
CA ASP A 1 -7.66 -19.65 -8.81
C ASP A 1 -6.51 -18.99 -9.53
N PHE A 2 -6.53 -17.66 -9.60
CA PHE A 2 -5.45 -16.86 -10.19
C PHE A 2 -4.76 -16.11 -9.06
N THR A 3 -3.46 -16.35 -8.92
CA THR A 3 -2.62 -15.70 -7.91
C THR A 3 -1.47 -15.01 -8.65
N PRO A 4 -1.51 -13.69 -8.82
CA PRO A 4 -0.53 -12.99 -9.65
C PRO A 4 0.83 -13.00 -8.96
N PRO A 5 1.88 -13.51 -9.62
CA PRO A 5 3.24 -13.32 -9.16
C PRO A 5 3.66 -11.87 -9.41
N PHE A 6 4.51 -11.32 -8.54
CA PHE A 6 5.17 -10.04 -8.81
C PHE A 6 6.67 -10.11 -8.46
N THR A 7 7.44 -9.32 -9.19
CA THR A 7 8.88 -9.14 -9.01
C THR A 7 9.17 -7.66 -9.15
N THR A 8 10.12 -7.13 -8.37
CA THR A 8 10.54 -5.73 -8.50
C THR A 8 11.97 -5.66 -9.00
N TYR A 9 12.35 -4.55 -9.63
CA TYR A 9 13.73 -4.37 -10.11
C TYR A 9 14.77 -4.46 -8.99
N ARG A 10 14.44 -4.01 -7.76
CA ARG A 10 15.32 -4.04 -6.59
C ARG A 10 15.24 -5.32 -5.77
N ASN A 11 14.19 -6.14 -5.98
CA ASN A 11 14.03 -7.43 -5.33
C ASN A 11 13.57 -8.46 -6.37
N GLU A 12 14.54 -9.23 -6.88
CA GLU A 12 14.36 -10.22 -7.94
C GLU A 12 13.65 -11.51 -7.47
N LYS A 13 13.37 -11.65 -6.17
CA LYS A 13 12.56 -12.78 -5.69
C LYS A 13 11.13 -12.63 -6.20
N THR A 14 10.65 -13.61 -6.95
CA THR A 14 9.23 -13.73 -7.28
C THR A 14 8.43 -13.97 -6.00
N ARG A 15 7.46 -13.10 -5.75
CA ARG A 15 6.57 -13.17 -4.59
C ARG A 15 5.16 -13.50 -5.05
N ILE A 16 4.46 -14.22 -4.20
CA ILE A 16 3.10 -14.68 -4.45
C ILE A 16 2.21 -14.09 -3.34
N ILE A 17 1.24 -13.26 -3.73
CA ILE A 17 0.19 -12.77 -2.83
C ILE A 17 -1.05 -13.60 -3.11
N ASN A 18 -1.42 -14.48 -2.19
CA ASN A 18 -2.66 -15.23 -2.29
C ASN A 18 -3.82 -14.37 -1.78
N PHE A 19 -4.68 -13.95 -2.70
CA PHE A 19 -5.86 -13.14 -2.37
C PHE A 19 -6.80 -13.84 -1.38
N LYS A 20 -6.79 -15.18 -1.28
CA LYS A 20 -7.61 -15.91 -0.31
C LYS A 20 -7.17 -15.70 1.14
N ASP A 21 -5.96 -15.20 1.37
CA ASP A 21 -5.41 -14.97 2.71
C ASP A 21 -5.89 -13.63 3.31
N PHE A 22 -6.66 -12.83 2.55
CA PHE A 22 -7.17 -11.53 2.98
C PHE A 22 -8.65 -11.58 3.29
N ASN A 23 -9.05 -10.81 4.29
CA ASN A 23 -10.46 -10.53 4.57
C ASN A 23 -10.88 -9.24 3.86
N TYR A 24 -11.89 -9.34 2.98
CA TYR A 24 -12.41 -8.23 2.19
C TYR A 24 -13.72 -7.65 2.73
N SER A 25 -14.17 -8.07 3.92
CA SER A 25 -15.33 -7.46 4.57
C SER A 25 -15.04 -6.01 4.93
N CYS A 26 -16.07 -5.17 4.91
CA CYS A 26 -15.95 -3.74 5.22
C CYS A 26 -15.55 -3.45 6.68
N GLU A 27 -15.55 -4.46 7.54
CA GLU A 27 -15.17 -4.36 8.96
C GLU A 27 -13.66 -4.52 9.18
N PHE A 28 -12.94 -5.03 8.17
CA PHE A 28 -11.50 -5.24 8.27
C PHE A 28 -10.74 -3.99 7.84
N PRO A 29 -9.63 -3.65 8.53
CA PRO A 29 -8.85 -2.47 8.21
C PRO A 29 -8.20 -2.62 6.83
N VAL A 30 -8.02 -1.48 6.15
CA VAL A 30 -7.15 -1.43 4.97
C VAL A 30 -5.73 -1.73 5.40
N LEU A 31 -5.00 -2.46 4.57
CA LEU A 31 -3.63 -2.86 4.83
C LEU A 31 -2.66 -2.13 3.89
N LEU A 32 -1.47 -1.82 4.39
CA LEU A 32 -0.35 -1.25 3.64
C LEU A 32 0.87 -2.18 3.70
N ALA A 33 1.68 -2.17 2.63
CA ALA A 33 2.94 -2.90 2.57
C ALA A 33 3.95 -2.11 1.72
N ALA A 34 5.21 -2.07 2.12
CA ALA A 34 6.27 -1.54 1.27
C ALA A 34 6.73 -2.63 0.30
N ILE A 35 6.69 -2.34 -1.00
CA ILE A 35 6.99 -3.34 -2.04
C ILE A 35 8.45 -3.83 -2.00
N GLU A 36 9.36 -3.00 -1.48
CA GLU A 36 10.78 -3.33 -1.32
C GLU A 36 11.07 -4.24 -0.11
N ASP A 37 10.22 -4.23 0.92
CA ASP A 37 10.44 -5.00 2.15
C ASP A 37 10.35 -6.49 1.85
N ASN A 38 11.11 -7.32 2.58
CA ASN A 38 11.17 -8.75 2.29
C ASN A 38 9.88 -9.45 2.79
N ILE A 39 8.97 -9.75 1.86
CA ILE A 39 7.66 -10.38 2.15
C ILE A 39 7.85 -11.90 2.11
N ASP A 40 8.28 -12.47 3.23
CA ASP A 40 8.35 -13.93 3.39
C ASP A 40 7.00 -14.51 3.86
N HIS A 41 6.18 -13.72 4.57
CA HIS A 41 4.83 -14.07 5.02
C HIS A 41 3.88 -12.86 4.98
N ILE A 42 2.63 -13.03 4.52
CA ILE A 42 1.63 -11.95 4.40
C ILE A 42 1.39 -11.25 5.75
N GLU A 43 1.21 -12.01 6.83
CA GLU A 43 0.94 -11.46 8.17
C GLU A 43 2.06 -10.54 8.71
N LYS A 44 3.29 -10.69 8.19
CA LYS A 44 4.44 -9.86 8.57
C LYS A 44 4.69 -8.70 7.60
N ALA A 45 4.09 -8.76 6.42
CA ALA A 45 4.33 -7.84 5.32
C ALA A 45 3.29 -6.73 5.21
N PHE A 46 2.08 -7.02 5.66
CA PHE A 46 0.95 -6.09 5.60
C PHE A 46 0.68 -5.56 7.00
N LEU A 47 0.73 -4.24 7.14
CA LEU A 47 0.41 -3.52 8.37
C LEU A 47 -0.96 -2.86 8.21
N GLU A 48 -1.68 -2.70 9.32
CA GLU A 48 -2.88 -1.86 9.30
C GLU A 48 -2.53 -0.45 8.85
N TYR A 49 -3.38 0.08 7.96
CA TYR A 49 -3.22 1.42 7.44
C TYR A 49 -3.30 2.45 8.56
N ASN A 50 -2.38 3.40 8.51
CA ASN A 50 -2.62 4.73 9.05
C ASN A 50 -1.94 5.77 8.16
N THR A 51 -2.50 6.97 8.15
CA THR A 51 -2.05 8.09 7.32
C THR A 51 -0.57 8.40 7.51
N LYS A 52 -0.06 8.33 8.75
CA LYS A 52 1.34 8.60 9.05
C LYS A 52 2.28 7.57 8.41
N LEU A 53 2.00 6.28 8.55
CA LEU A 53 2.80 5.22 7.94
C LEU A 53 2.78 5.32 6.42
N ASN A 54 1.61 5.59 5.82
CA ASN A 54 1.51 5.77 4.38
C ASN A 54 2.30 7.00 3.92
N ARG A 55 2.25 8.11 4.67
CA ARG A 55 3.02 9.32 4.42
C ARG A 55 4.53 9.07 4.46
N ASP A 56 4.99 8.32 5.46
CA ASP A 56 6.39 7.95 5.64
C ASP A 56 6.90 7.10 4.47
N LEU A 57 6.08 6.16 3.96
CA LEU A 57 6.39 5.37 2.75
C LEU A 57 6.46 6.23 1.48
N ILE A 58 5.50 7.13 1.31
CA ILE A 58 5.48 8.09 0.18
C ILE A 58 6.72 8.97 0.21
N GLU A 59 7.09 9.54 1.37
CA GLU A 59 8.31 10.36 1.51
C GLU A 59 9.57 9.58 1.11
N LYS A 60 9.70 8.34 1.57
CA LYS A 60 10.87 7.50 1.24
C LYS A 60 11.06 7.37 -0.27
N VAL A 61 9.97 7.18 -1.02
CA VAL A 61 10.02 7.02 -2.49
C VAL A 61 10.18 8.37 -3.19
N PHE A 62 9.38 9.37 -2.81
CA PHE A 62 9.35 10.67 -3.49
C PHE A 62 10.68 11.41 -3.39
N ASN A 63 11.42 11.21 -2.31
CA ASN A 63 12.74 11.82 -2.13
C ASN A 63 13.86 11.08 -2.88
N GLN A 64 13.61 9.86 -3.37
CA GLN A 64 14.59 9.07 -4.16
C GLN A 64 14.39 9.21 -5.67
N VAL A 65 13.23 9.69 -6.11
CA VAL A 65 12.84 9.74 -7.52
C VAL A 65 12.88 11.20 -8.01
N PRO A 66 13.82 11.59 -8.89
CA PRO A 66 14.09 12.99 -9.22
C PRO A 66 12.88 13.79 -9.73
N PHE A 67 11.93 13.15 -10.41
CA PHE A 67 10.72 13.83 -10.90
C PHE A 67 9.62 13.94 -9.84
N LEU A 68 9.70 13.18 -8.75
CA LEU A 68 8.74 13.22 -7.64
C LEU A 68 9.18 14.15 -6.50
N THR A 69 10.48 14.46 -6.39
CA THR A 69 11.01 15.35 -5.34
C THR A 69 10.35 16.73 -5.33
N ASN A 70 9.97 17.24 -6.49
CA ASN A 70 9.30 18.55 -6.64
C ASN A 70 7.78 18.50 -6.40
N THR A 71 7.22 17.34 -6.03
CA THR A 71 5.79 17.24 -5.71
C THR A 71 5.50 18.06 -4.44
N PRO A 72 4.53 19.00 -4.48
CA PRO A 72 4.12 19.79 -3.32
C PRO A 72 3.66 18.91 -2.15
N ASN A 73 3.90 19.37 -0.92
CA ASN A 73 3.54 18.61 0.29
C ASN A 73 2.05 18.33 0.37
N GLU A 74 1.21 19.28 -0.05
CA GLU A 74 -0.25 19.15 -0.04
C GLU A 74 -0.71 17.99 -0.94
N VAL A 75 -0.03 17.80 -2.08
CA VAL A 75 -0.30 16.67 -2.98
C VAL A 75 0.15 15.36 -2.35
N ARG A 76 1.32 15.34 -1.68
CA ARG A 76 1.80 14.15 -0.99
C ARG A 76 0.89 13.77 0.20
N ASP A 77 0.39 14.75 0.94
CA ASP A 77 -0.57 14.57 2.03
C ASP A 77 -1.90 14.03 1.51
N LEU A 78 -2.40 14.57 0.39
CA LEU A 78 -3.60 14.07 -0.27
C LEU A 78 -3.48 12.59 -0.67
N ILE A 79 -2.33 12.19 -1.23
CA ILE A 79 -2.06 10.80 -1.61
C ILE A 79 -1.94 9.92 -0.35
N ALA A 80 -1.28 10.41 0.70
CA ALA A 80 -1.12 9.68 1.95
C ALA A 80 -2.45 9.42 2.68
N ASN A 81 -3.41 10.34 2.53
CA ASN A 81 -4.75 10.27 3.12
C ASN A 81 -5.67 9.24 2.45
N TYR A 82 -5.28 8.56 1.36
CA TYR A 82 -6.05 7.41 0.90
C TYR A 82 -5.82 6.23 1.87
N PRO A 83 -6.87 5.54 2.36
CA PRO A 83 -8.27 5.57 1.91
C PRO A 83 -9.21 6.50 2.70
N GLU A 84 -8.76 7.21 3.74
CA GLU A 84 -9.60 8.15 4.53
C GLU A 84 -10.25 9.25 3.67
N SER A 85 -9.63 9.58 2.53
CA SER A 85 -10.17 10.51 1.54
C SER A 85 -11.37 9.98 0.75
N VAL A 86 -11.73 8.71 0.89
CA VAL A 86 -12.84 8.06 0.18
C VAL A 86 -13.92 7.69 1.19
N ILE A 87 -15.11 8.29 1.03
CA ILE A 87 -16.27 7.96 1.84
C ILE A 87 -16.92 6.70 1.27
N TYR A 88 -16.98 5.62 2.06
CA TYR A 88 -17.80 4.45 1.74
C TYR A 88 -19.28 4.82 1.85
N ASN A 89 -20.03 4.72 0.75
CA ASN A 89 -21.46 4.97 0.74
C ASN A 89 -22.22 3.65 0.94
N LYS A 90 -22.83 3.48 2.12
CA LYS A 90 -23.56 2.27 2.54
C LYS A 90 -24.87 2.04 1.79
N ASP A 91 -25.36 3.03 1.05
CA ASP A 91 -26.72 3.03 0.48
C ASP A 91 -26.85 2.41 -0.93
N ASN A 92 -25.79 1.80 -1.47
CA ASN A 92 -25.73 1.25 -2.84
C ASN A 92 -25.56 -0.28 -2.91
N GLN A 93 -26.06 -1.05 -1.94
CA GLN A 93 -26.13 -2.52 -2.02
C GLN A 93 -27.56 -3.01 -2.19
#